data_AF-A0A2U1LUF4-F1
#
_entry.id   AF-A0A2U1LUF4-F1
#
_cell.length_a   1.000
_cell.length_b   1.000
_cell.length_c   1.000
_cell.angle_alpha   90.00
_cell.angle_beta   90.00
_cell.angle_gamma   90.00
#
_symmetry.space_group_name_H-M   'P 1'
#
loop_
_entity.id
_entity.type
_entity.pdbx_description
1 polymer ?
#
loop_
_entity_poly.entity_id
_entity_poly.type
_entity_poly.pdbx_seq_one_letter_code
_entity_poly.pdbx_strand_id
1 'polypeptide(L)'
;MYLQEGTPSKRELGESSDSLPKRLPVTGEPIHHTIPLLAARIARHEDRLDDIVTIMNGLLCGHITEDVNNLIIGQMAVEGRIEQMKTEFSESMEFIAALCSASTAMGDVLASFDHELEKISAQNFSLRRAIREFYARERARDQTIETLTTKITELQCRMDEVSGKP
;
A
#
# COMPACT_ATOMS: atom_id res chain seq x y z
N MET A 1 -43.62 27.05 -13.36
CA MET A 1 -44.59 27.47 -12.34
C MET A 1 -44.13 28.84 -11.84
N TYR A 2 -44.93 29.86 -12.14
CA TYR A 2 -44.62 31.27 -11.90
C TYR A 2 -44.59 31.56 -10.39
N LEU A 3 -43.59 32.32 -9.91
CA LEU A 3 -43.68 32.95 -8.59
C LEU A 3 -44.21 34.38 -8.76
N GLN A 4 -45.27 34.61 -8.00
CA GLN A 4 -46.23 35.68 -8.08
C GLN A 4 -45.73 36.95 -7.39
N GLU A 5 -45.98 38.08 -8.05
CA GLU A 5 -45.72 39.45 -7.61
C GLU A 5 -46.91 40.00 -6.78
N GLY A 6 -46.62 40.89 -5.83
CA GLY A 6 -47.59 41.76 -5.12
C GLY A 6 -48.14 41.17 -3.81
N THR A 7 -48.14 41.83 -2.65
CA THR A 7 -48.20 43.26 -2.30
C THR A 7 -47.95 43.41 -0.78
N PRO A 8 -47.44 44.54 -0.26
CA PRO A 8 -47.70 44.95 1.10
C PRO A 8 -48.83 45.99 1.15
N SER A 9 -49.80 45.63 1.98
CA SER A 9 -51.03 46.31 2.37
C SER A 9 -50.87 47.79 2.76
N LYS A 10 -51.83 48.62 2.32
CA LYS A 10 -52.06 49.97 2.79
C LYS A 10 -52.42 49.96 4.29
N ARG A 11 -51.56 50.52 5.13
CA ARG A 11 -51.98 51.09 6.41
C ARG A 11 -51.93 52.60 6.30
N GLU A 12 -53.11 53.19 6.23
CA GLU A 12 -53.32 54.58 6.60
C GLU A 12 -53.19 54.70 8.12
N LEU A 13 -52.20 55.47 8.54
CA LEU A 13 -52.07 56.11 9.85
C LEU A 13 -51.45 57.46 9.48
N GLY A 14 -52.24 58.52 9.43
CA GLY A 14 -52.69 59.17 10.65
C GLY A 14 -51.71 60.31 10.92
N GLU A 15 -52.21 61.52 10.67
CA GLU A 15 -51.52 62.80 10.67
C GLU A 15 -50.64 63.01 11.91
N SER A 16 -49.38 63.35 11.70
CA SER A 16 -48.60 64.18 12.64
C SER A 16 -47.50 64.89 11.88
N SER A 17 -47.84 66.11 11.50
CA SER A 17 -46.91 67.15 11.08
C SER A 17 -46.03 67.54 12.27
N ASP A 18 -45.04 66.72 12.59
CA ASP A 18 -43.97 67.12 13.49
C ASP A 18 -42.75 67.57 12.70
N SER A 19 -42.64 68.90 12.67
CA SER A 19 -41.56 69.75 12.20
C SER A 19 -40.17 69.08 12.10
N LEU A 20 -39.84 68.59 10.90
CA LEU A 20 -38.45 68.46 10.48
C LEU A 20 -37.88 69.88 10.34
N PRO A 21 -36.78 70.27 11.02
CA PRO A 21 -36.06 71.46 10.63
C PRO A 21 -35.37 71.16 9.30
N LYS A 22 -36.06 71.44 8.19
CA LYS A 22 -35.42 71.84 6.93
C LYS A 22 -34.70 73.16 7.22
N ARG A 23 -33.53 73.10 7.86
CA ARG A 23 -32.61 74.22 7.90
C ARG A 23 -31.59 74.03 6.78
N LEU A 24 -32.02 74.46 5.59
CA LEU A 24 -31.12 75.08 4.62
C LEU A 24 -30.37 76.21 5.37
N PRO A 25 -29.06 76.43 5.12
CA PRO A 25 -28.33 77.50 5.75
C PRO A 25 -29.00 78.84 5.44
N VAL A 26 -29.54 79.46 6.49
CA VAL A 26 -29.90 80.88 6.54
C VAL A 26 -28.60 81.65 6.72
N THR A 27 -27.84 81.77 5.64
CA THR A 27 -26.90 82.87 5.42
C THR A 27 -27.09 83.30 3.98
N GLY A 28 -27.26 84.60 3.73
CA GLY A 28 -27.51 85.16 2.40
C GLY A 28 -26.31 85.09 1.46
N GLU A 29 -25.58 83.97 1.43
CA GLU A 29 -24.49 83.72 0.50
C GLU A 29 -24.99 82.91 -0.71
N PRO A 30 -24.63 83.29 -1.95
CA PRO A 30 -25.22 82.68 -3.15
C PRO A 30 -24.87 81.20 -3.24
N ILE A 31 -25.82 80.30 -3.54
CA ILE A 31 -25.65 78.83 -3.70
C ILE A 31 -24.40 78.43 -4.53
N HIS A 32 -23.92 79.36 -5.36
CA HIS A 32 -22.64 79.35 -6.07
C HIS A 32 -21.37 79.12 -5.21
N HIS A 33 -21.37 79.26 -3.87
CA HIS A 33 -20.20 78.97 -3.02
C HIS A 33 -20.15 77.52 -2.51
N THR A 34 -21.29 76.86 -2.33
CA THR A 34 -21.36 75.47 -1.86
C THR A 34 -21.06 74.46 -2.97
N ILE A 35 -21.50 74.74 -4.20
CA ILE A 35 -21.28 73.88 -5.37
C ILE A 35 -19.78 73.64 -5.63
N PRO A 36 -18.90 74.68 -5.65
CA PRO A 36 -17.46 74.50 -5.77
C PRO A 36 -16.84 73.66 -4.65
N LEU A 37 -17.31 73.79 -3.40
CA LEU A 37 -16.81 73.00 -2.27
C LEU A 37 -17.16 71.52 -2.38
N LEU A 38 -18.37 71.21 -2.85
CA LEU A 38 -18.78 69.83 -3.14
C LEU A 38 -17.98 69.26 -4.31
N ALA A 39 -17.79 70.02 -5.38
CA ALA A 39 -16.95 69.62 -6.51
C ALA A 39 -15.50 69.31 -6.07
N ALA A 40 -14.90 70.18 -5.25
CA ALA A 40 -13.56 69.96 -4.70
C ALA A 40 -13.49 68.76 -3.74
N ARG A 41 -14.58 68.46 -3.01
CA ARG A 41 -14.66 67.25 -2.18
C ARG A 41 -14.77 66.00 -3.04
N ILE A 42 -15.59 66.01 -4.10
CA ILE A 42 -15.74 64.87 -5.01
C ILE A 42 -14.41 64.54 -5.69
N ALA A 43 -13.71 65.55 -6.23
CA ALA A 43 -12.40 65.37 -6.85
C ALA A 43 -11.38 64.72 -5.89
N ARG A 44 -11.28 65.21 -4.65
CA ARG A 44 -10.41 64.58 -3.63
C ARG A 44 -10.80 63.15 -3.28
N HIS A 45 -12.07 62.78 -3.41
CA HIS A 45 -12.50 61.41 -3.17
C HIS A 45 -12.21 60.50 -4.37
N GLU A 46 -12.30 61.03 -5.58
CA GLU A 46 -11.87 60.35 -6.81
C GLU A 46 -10.37 60.01 -6.75
N ASP A 47 -9.51 61.00 -6.43
CA ASP A 47 -8.07 60.78 -6.26
C ASP A 47 -7.77 59.69 -5.22
N ARG A 48 -8.48 59.72 -4.08
CA ARG A 48 -8.32 58.71 -3.02
C ARG A 48 -8.78 57.32 -3.44
N LEU A 49 -9.81 57.22 -4.29
CA LEU A 49 -10.27 55.94 -4.81
C LEU A 49 -9.25 55.38 -5.80
N ASP A 50 -8.63 56.21 -6.62
CA ASP A 50 -7.55 55.82 -7.52
C ASP A 50 -6.30 55.34 -6.78
N ASP A 51 -5.94 56.00 -5.68
CA ASP A 51 -4.87 55.54 -4.78
C ASP A 51 -5.20 54.17 -4.18
N ILE A 52 -6.43 53.95 -3.72
CA ILE A 52 -6.89 52.66 -3.18
C ILE A 52 -6.83 51.57 -4.25
N VAL A 53 -7.30 51.85 -5.47
CA VAL A 53 -7.24 50.91 -6.60
C VAL A 53 -5.80 50.55 -6.93
N THR A 54 -4.89 51.53 -6.93
CA THR A 54 -3.46 51.32 -7.17
C THR A 54 -2.84 50.42 -6.10
N ILE A 55 -3.13 50.66 -4.82
CA ILE A 55 -2.66 49.83 -3.70
C ILE A 55 -3.23 48.40 -3.80
N MET A 56 -4.53 48.24 -4.06
CA MET A 56 -5.14 46.91 -4.19
C MET A 56 -4.54 46.10 -5.35
N ASN A 57 -4.30 46.74 -6.50
CA ASN A 57 -3.73 46.06 -7.66
C ASN A 57 -2.24 45.72 -7.45
N GLY A 58 -1.46 46.68 -6.95
CA GLY A 58 -0.01 46.51 -6.79
C GLY A 58 0.37 45.58 -5.63
N LEU A 59 -0.26 45.76 -4.46
CA LEU A 59 0.13 45.05 -3.24
C LEU A 59 -0.70 43.79 -2.97
N LEU A 60 -2.01 43.82 -3.18
CA LEU A 60 -2.87 42.69 -2.83
C LEU A 60 -2.98 41.69 -3.98
N CYS A 61 -3.34 42.16 -5.18
CA CYS A 61 -3.53 41.27 -6.33
C CYS A 61 -2.20 40.64 -6.79
N GLY A 62 -1.11 41.42 -6.80
CA GLY A 62 0.23 40.93 -7.13
C GLY A 62 0.70 39.80 -6.21
N HIS A 63 0.73 40.03 -4.90
CA HIS A 63 1.20 39.03 -3.93
C HIS A 63 0.29 37.80 -3.85
N ILE A 64 -1.03 37.96 -3.91
CA ILE A 64 -1.94 36.80 -3.93
C ILE A 64 -1.70 35.95 -5.18
N THR A 65 -1.45 36.59 -6.34
CA THR A 65 -1.14 35.86 -7.57
C THR A 65 0.18 35.10 -7.44
N GLU A 66 1.21 35.72 -6.86
CA GLU A 66 2.50 35.08 -6.61
C GLU A 66 2.39 33.90 -5.62
N ASP A 67 1.70 34.08 -4.49
CA ASP A 67 1.49 33.04 -3.48
C ASP A 67 0.70 31.85 -4.05
N VAL A 68 -0.33 32.11 -4.87
CA VAL A 68 -1.09 31.05 -5.55
C VAL A 68 -0.20 30.30 -6.55
N ASN A 69 0.63 31.00 -7.31
CA ASN A 69 1.57 30.35 -8.24
C ASN A 69 2.59 29.49 -7.50
N ASN A 70 3.15 29.99 -6.40
CA ASN A 70 4.08 29.24 -5.56
C ASN A 70 3.41 28.00 -4.94
N LEU A 71 2.16 28.13 -4.50
CA LEU A 71 1.37 27.00 -4.00
C LEU A 71 1.12 25.95 -5.09
N ILE A 72 0.77 26.36 -6.30
CA ILE A 72 0.58 25.45 -7.44
C ILE A 72 1.89 24.70 -7.74
N ILE A 73 3.02 25.39 -7.78
CA ILE A 73 4.34 24.76 -8.01
C ILE A 73 4.63 23.74 -6.90
N GLY A 74 4.41 24.10 -5.64
CA GLY A 74 4.58 23.21 -4.50
C GLY A 74 3.67 21.98 -4.58
N GLN A 75 2.40 22.17 -4.97
CA GLN A 75 1.45 21.08 -5.14
C GLN A 75 1.87 20.12 -6.26
N MET A 76 2.28 20.63 -7.42
CA MET A 76 2.77 19.79 -8.53
C MET A 76 4.00 18.97 -8.12
N ALA A 77 4.91 19.56 -7.34
CA ALA A 77 6.08 18.85 -6.84
C ALA A 77 5.70 17.70 -5.89
N VAL A 78 4.74 17.92 -4.99
CA VAL A 78 4.22 16.87 -4.09
C VAL A 78 3.50 15.77 -4.87
N GLU A 79 2.67 16.14 -5.83
CA GLU A 79 1.95 15.18 -6.69
C GLU A 79 2.92 14.31 -7.48
N GLY A 80 3.98 14.89 -8.05
CA GLY A 80 5.04 14.13 -8.73
C GLY A 80 5.74 13.12 -7.80
N ARG A 81 6.02 13.51 -6.55
CA ARG A 81 6.60 12.59 -5.55
C ARG A 81 5.63 11.47 -5.14
N ILE A 82 4.33 11.76 -5.07
CA ILE A 82 3.31 10.75 -4.77
C ILE A 82 3.23 9.72 -5.90
N GLU A 83 3.23 10.14 -7.16
CA GLU A 83 3.20 9.22 -8.30
C GLU A 83 4.48 8.38 -8.41
N GLN A 84 5.65 8.98 -8.12
CA GLN A 84 6.90 8.22 -8.02
C GLN A 84 6.80 7.15 -6.92
N MET A 85 6.40 7.54 -5.71
CA MET A 85 6.26 6.63 -4.57
C MET A 85 5.27 5.50 -4.85
N LYS A 86 4.17 5.78 -5.55
CA LYS A 86 3.18 4.77 -5.98
C LYS A 86 3.80 3.76 -6.94
N THR A 87 4.64 4.20 -7.86
CA THR A 87 5.35 3.33 -8.80
C THR A 87 6.33 2.43 -8.05
N GLU A 88 7.19 3.02 -7.21
CA GLU A 88 8.16 2.28 -6.38
C GLU A 88 7.48 1.27 -5.45
N PHE A 89 6.34 1.64 -4.87
CA PHE A 89 5.55 0.75 -4.03
C PHE A 89 4.95 -0.42 -4.83
N SER A 90 4.47 -0.16 -6.05
CA SER A 90 3.97 -1.21 -6.95
C SER A 90 5.07 -2.21 -7.31
N GLU A 91 6.24 -1.73 -7.70
CA GLU A 91 7.40 -2.58 -8.00
C GLU A 91 7.84 -3.41 -6.79
N SER A 92 7.87 -2.79 -5.61
CA SER A 92 8.20 -3.49 -4.36
C SER A 92 7.19 -4.58 -4.02
N MET A 93 5.89 -4.33 -4.25
CA MET A 93 4.83 -5.32 -4.03
C MET A 93 4.93 -6.50 -5.02
N GLU A 94 5.25 -6.24 -6.28
CA GLU A 94 5.50 -7.29 -7.27
C GLU A 94 6.72 -8.15 -6.89
N PHE A 95 7.79 -7.51 -6.43
CA PHE A 95 8.98 -8.21 -5.95
C PHE A 95 8.67 -9.10 -4.74
N ILE A 96 7.91 -8.60 -3.76
CA ILE A 96 7.47 -9.39 -2.60
C ILE A 96 6.61 -10.58 -3.05
N ALA A 97 5.70 -10.39 -4.00
CA ALA A 97 4.88 -11.48 -4.54
C ALA A 97 5.75 -12.57 -5.19
N ALA A 98 6.77 -12.18 -5.97
CA ALA A 98 7.71 -13.12 -6.57
C ALA A 98 8.51 -13.88 -5.50
N LEU A 99 8.97 -13.21 -4.44
CA LEU A 99 9.65 -13.86 -3.32
C LEU A 99 8.74 -14.85 -2.57
N CYS A 100 7.47 -14.51 -2.37
CA CYS A 100 6.50 -15.42 -1.77
C CYS A 100 6.32 -16.68 -2.63
N SER A 101 6.17 -16.53 -3.95
CA SER A 101 6.07 -17.67 -4.88
C SER A 101 7.34 -18.55 -4.85
N ALA A 102 8.52 -17.94 -4.83
CA ALA A 102 9.78 -18.67 -4.72
C ALA A 102 9.90 -19.43 -3.39
N SER A 103 9.48 -18.81 -2.28
CA SER A 103 9.45 -19.44 -0.95
C SER A 103 8.52 -20.66 -0.92
N THR A 104 7.32 -20.56 -1.49
CA THR A 104 6.39 -21.69 -1.61
C THR A 104 7.00 -22.83 -2.43
N ALA A 105 7.57 -22.52 -3.60
CA ALA A 105 8.21 -23.53 -4.45
C ALA A 105 9.38 -24.24 -3.74
N MET A 106 10.16 -23.49 -2.95
CA MET A 106 11.22 -24.08 -2.13
C MET A 106 10.67 -24.98 -1.02
N GLY A 107 9.53 -24.61 -0.42
CA GLY A 107 8.80 -25.48 0.50
C GLY A 107 8.40 -26.81 -0.12
N ASP A 108 7.90 -26.79 -1.37
CA ASP A 108 7.53 -28.01 -2.10
C ASP A 108 8.76 -28.91 -2.38
N VAL A 109 9.90 -28.30 -2.73
CA VAL A 109 11.17 -29.04 -2.94
C VAL A 109 11.65 -29.71 -1.64
N LEU A 110 11.58 -29.00 -0.51
CA LEU A 110 11.94 -29.57 0.80
C LEU A 110 11.04 -30.75 1.16
N ALA A 111 9.72 -30.61 0.98
CA ALA A 111 8.78 -31.71 1.21
C ALA A 111 9.07 -32.93 0.30
N SER A 112 9.46 -32.69 -0.95
CA SER A 112 9.88 -33.76 -1.86
C SER A 112 11.15 -34.46 -1.39
N PHE A 113 12.14 -33.72 -0.86
CA PHE A 113 13.35 -34.31 -0.32
C PHE A 113 13.08 -35.13 0.94
N ASP A 114 12.22 -34.66 1.84
CA ASP A 114 11.81 -35.41 3.01
C ASP A 114 11.19 -36.76 2.62
N HIS A 115 10.31 -36.77 1.61
CA HIS A 115 9.71 -38.01 1.11
C HIS A 115 10.74 -38.99 0.51
N GLU A 116 11.69 -38.51 -0.30
CA GLU A 116 12.73 -39.38 -0.86
C GLU A 116 13.69 -39.89 0.22
N LEU A 117 13.99 -39.10 1.26
CA LEU A 117 14.79 -39.55 2.41
C LEU A 117 14.08 -40.66 3.20
N GLU A 118 12.78 -40.53 3.46
CA GLU A 118 11.98 -41.58 4.10
C GLU A 118 12.01 -42.89 3.31
N LYS A 119 11.84 -42.79 1.99
CA LYS A 119 11.88 -43.93 1.08
C LYS A 119 13.26 -44.60 1.06
N ILE A 120 14.34 -43.83 0.98
CA ILE A 120 15.72 -44.34 1.08
C ILE A 120 15.94 -45.04 2.42
N SER A 121 15.45 -44.46 3.52
CA SER A 121 15.56 -45.05 4.85
C SER A 121 14.85 -46.41 4.93
N ALA A 122 13.61 -46.49 4.44
CA ALA A 122 12.84 -47.72 4.37
C ALA A 122 13.51 -48.81 3.52
N GLN A 123 14.09 -48.42 2.38
CA GLN A 123 14.88 -49.33 1.53
C GLN A 123 16.13 -49.84 2.26
N ASN A 124 16.85 -48.96 2.97
CA ASN A 124 18.05 -49.32 3.71
C ASN A 124 17.72 -50.33 4.83
N PHE A 125 16.60 -50.13 5.53
CA PHE A 125 16.11 -51.07 6.55
C PHE A 125 15.78 -52.44 5.94
N SER A 126 15.05 -52.45 4.83
CA SER A 126 14.69 -53.68 4.09
C SER A 126 15.93 -54.44 3.63
N LEU A 127 16.92 -53.74 3.07
CA LEU A 127 18.17 -54.34 2.60
C LEU A 127 18.99 -54.94 3.76
N ARG A 128 19.13 -54.21 4.87
CA ARG A 128 19.82 -54.70 6.06
C ARG A 128 19.16 -55.96 6.63
N ARG A 129 17.83 -56.02 6.61
CA ARG A 129 17.08 -57.23 6.99
C ARG A 129 17.38 -58.39 6.05
N ALA A 130 17.30 -58.18 4.74
CA ALA A 130 17.58 -59.21 3.74
C ALA A 130 19.00 -59.78 3.88
N ILE A 131 19.99 -58.92 4.14
CA ILE A 131 21.38 -59.32 4.39
C ILE A 131 21.49 -60.22 5.63
N ARG A 132 20.84 -59.84 6.75
CA ARG A 132 20.84 -60.67 7.97
C ARG A 132 20.21 -62.04 7.73
N GLU A 133 19.10 -62.08 7.01
CA GLU A 133 18.40 -63.32 6.66
C GLU A 133 19.23 -64.19 5.71
N PHE A 134 19.96 -63.59 4.78
CA PHE A 134 20.90 -64.30 3.91
C PHE A 134 22.01 -64.95 4.72
N TYR A 135 22.70 -64.20 5.59
CA TYR A 135 23.76 -64.74 6.45
C TYR A 135 23.25 -65.82 7.42
N ALA A 136 22.02 -65.70 7.93
CA ALA A 136 21.41 -66.73 8.75
C ALA A 136 21.21 -68.04 7.96
N ARG A 137 20.72 -67.94 6.72
CA ARG A 137 20.57 -69.08 5.80
C ARG A 137 21.92 -69.69 5.42
N GLU A 138 22.92 -68.87 5.17
CA GLU A 138 24.27 -69.32 4.86
C GLU A 138 24.85 -70.15 6.01
N ARG A 139 24.79 -69.65 7.24
CA ARG A 139 25.23 -70.40 8.43
C ARG A 139 24.50 -71.74 8.59
N ALA A 140 23.19 -71.77 8.34
CA ALA A 140 22.41 -73.01 8.42
C ALA A 140 22.84 -74.05 7.36
N ARG A 141 23.22 -73.59 6.15
CA ARG A 141 23.81 -74.46 5.12
C ARG A 141 25.17 -74.97 5.56
N ASP A 142 26.03 -74.11 6.10
CA ASP A 142 27.37 -74.52 6.56
C ASP A 142 27.29 -75.61 7.64
N GLN A 143 26.38 -75.46 8.62
CA GLN A 143 26.10 -76.48 9.63
C GLN A 143 25.61 -77.80 9.02
N THR A 144 24.80 -77.73 7.97
CA THR A 144 24.31 -78.92 7.25
C THR A 144 25.46 -79.61 6.52
N ILE A 145 26.34 -78.84 5.86
CA ILE A 145 27.53 -79.37 5.16
C ILE A 145 28.47 -80.03 6.16
N GLU A 146 28.74 -79.40 7.30
CA GLU A 146 29.57 -79.96 8.37
C GLU A 146 29.00 -81.29 8.89
N THR A 147 27.70 -81.34 9.17
CA THR A 147 27.01 -82.57 9.59
C THR A 147 27.13 -83.68 8.56
N LEU A 148 26.92 -83.38 7.27
CA LEU A 148 27.03 -84.35 6.19
C LEU A 148 28.47 -84.82 6.00
N THR A 149 29.44 -83.93 6.11
CA THR A 149 30.88 -84.24 6.02
C THR A 149 31.27 -85.24 7.10
N THR A 150 30.88 -85.00 8.35
CA THR A 150 31.13 -85.92 9.47
C THR A 150 30.52 -87.30 9.22
N LYS A 151 29.26 -87.37 8.75
CA LYS A 151 28.61 -88.64 8.40
C LYS A 151 29.32 -89.38 7.28
N ILE A 152 29.78 -88.67 6.24
CA ILE A 152 30.55 -89.26 5.15
C ILE A 152 31.84 -89.86 5.68
N THR A 153 32.59 -89.13 6.51
CA THR A 153 33.83 -89.64 7.10
C THR A 153 33.60 -90.86 7.98
N GLU A 154 32.51 -90.89 8.78
CA GLU A 154 32.15 -92.05 9.60
C GLU A 154 31.81 -93.27 8.75
N LEU A 155 31.04 -93.09 7.67
CA LEU A 155 30.70 -94.15 6.73
C LEU A 155 31.94 -94.68 6.02
N GLN A 156 32.86 -93.80 5.61
CA GLN A 156 34.14 -94.20 5.01
C GLN A 156 34.97 -95.07 5.97
N CYS A 157 35.13 -94.66 7.24
CA CYS A 157 35.84 -95.47 8.25
C CYS A 157 35.20 -96.87 8.40
N ARG A 158 33.88 -96.96 8.51
CA ARG A 158 33.16 -98.24 8.61
C ARG A 158 33.34 -99.11 7.36
N MET A 159 33.34 -98.49 6.18
CA MET A 159 33.60 -99.22 4.93
C MET A 159 35.02 -99.78 4.89
N ASP A 160 36.02 -99.01 5.32
CA ASP A 160 37.41 -99.46 5.39
C ASP A 160 37.59 -100.61 6.40
N GLU A 161 36.92 -100.54 7.56
CA GLU A 161 36.87 -101.63 8.55
C GLU A 161 36.24 -102.92 8.01
N VAL A 162 35.12 -102.82 7.28
CA VAL A 162 34.37 -103.97 6.75
C VAL A 162 35.03 -104.56 5.49
N SER A 163 35.69 -103.73 4.67
CA SER A 163 36.32 -104.17 3.42
C SER A 163 37.54 -105.09 3.65
N GLY A 164 38.07 -105.18 4.87
CA GLY A 164 39.11 -106.15 5.23
C GLY A 164 40.23 -106.25 4.19
N LYS A 165 40.92 -105.14 3.90
CA LYS A 165 42.28 -105.27 3.37
C LYS A 165 43.19 -105.64 4.55
N PRO A 166 44.17 -106.56 4.37
CA PRO A 166 45.08 -106.96 5.44
C PRO A 166 45.81 -105.76 6.06
#